data_AF-A0A6L9IVC7-F1
#
_entry.id   AF-A0A6L9IVC7-F1
#
_cell.length_a   1.000
_cell.length_b   1.000
_cell.length_c   1.000
_cell.angle_alpha   90.00
_cell.angle_beta   90.00
_cell.angle_gamma   90.00
#
_symmetry.space_group_name_H-M   'P 1'
#
loop_
_entity.id
_entity.type
_entity.pdbx_description
1 polymer ?
#
loop_
_entity_poly.entity_id
_entity_poly.type
_entity_poly.pdbx_seq_one_letter_code
_entity_poly.pdbx_strand_id
1 'polypeptide(L)'
;MCWNTANCPPSYPIPPMGAKVPMPDNAARRALILDFDGVLVDTEPVHFESWNAAFEELHGIRREGDHTQLVGLSLAEIFRLWSAPHDLTLSAAMQQWLLARKTE
;
A
#
# COMPACT_ATOMS: atom_id res chain seq x y z
N MET A 1 -12.69 11.78 54.80
CA MET A 1 -13.13 10.50 55.39
C MET A 1 -13.41 9.53 54.25
N CYS A 2 -12.50 8.60 53.99
CA CYS A 2 -12.77 7.44 53.14
C CYS A 2 -13.05 6.27 54.08
N TRP A 3 -14.28 5.76 54.02
CA TRP A 3 -14.69 4.53 54.69
C TRP A 3 -14.27 3.34 53.81
N ASN A 4 -13.88 2.24 54.45
CA ASN A 4 -13.52 0.92 53.89
C ASN A 4 -12.08 0.71 53.37
N THR A 5 -11.33 -0.10 54.11
CA THR A 5 -9.95 -0.56 53.83
C THR A 5 -9.86 -1.69 52.79
N ALA A 6 -10.97 -2.14 52.20
CA ALA A 6 -10.99 -3.32 51.34
C ALA A 6 -10.74 -3.07 49.84
N ASN A 7 -10.77 -1.80 49.38
CA ASN A 7 -10.66 -1.45 47.95
C ASN A 7 -9.55 -0.44 47.65
N CYS A 8 -8.42 -0.51 48.36
CA CYS A 8 -7.22 0.21 47.93
C CYS A 8 -6.52 -0.66 46.87
N PRO A 9 -6.29 -0.20 45.63
CA PRO A 9 -5.45 -0.93 44.70
C PRO A 9 -4.08 -1.14 45.36
N PRO A 10 -3.41 -2.29 45.18
CA PRO A 10 -2.09 -2.49 45.74
C PRO A 10 -1.21 -1.34 45.27
N SER A 11 -0.74 -0.53 46.22
CA SER A 11 0.21 0.53 45.94
C SER A 11 1.44 -0.15 45.34
N TYR A 12 1.61 -0.06 44.03
CA TYR A 12 2.83 -0.51 43.40
C TYR A 12 3.98 0.23 44.08
N PRO A 13 5.00 -0.48 44.58
CA PRO A 13 6.15 0.20 45.16
C PRO A 13 6.73 1.10 44.07
N ILE A 14 6.74 2.40 44.32
CA ILE A 14 7.39 3.36 43.44
C ILE A 14 8.88 3.00 43.47
N PRO A 15 9.48 2.59 42.34
CA PRO A 15 10.90 2.26 42.34
C PRO A 15 11.70 3.51 42.74
N PRO A 16 12.80 3.36 43.50
CA PRO A 16 13.63 4.50 43.86
C PRO A 16 14.09 5.21 42.58
N MET A 17 13.99 6.54 42.57
CA MET A 17 14.49 7.39 41.47
C MET A 17 15.95 7.02 41.17
N GLY A 18 16.17 6.30 40.08
CA GLY A 18 17.48 5.80 39.68
C GLY A 18 17.57 4.29 39.40
N ALA A 19 16.54 3.50 39.72
CA ALA A 19 16.50 2.10 39.31
C ALA A 19 16.26 1.98 37.80
N LYS A 20 17.32 1.66 37.04
CA LYS A 20 17.19 1.22 35.65
C LYS A 20 16.36 -0.06 35.63
N VAL A 21 15.19 -0.04 34.99
CA VAL A 21 14.45 -1.26 34.67
C VAL A 21 15.40 -2.14 33.85
N PRO A 22 15.73 -3.36 34.29
CA PRO A 22 16.53 -4.26 33.48
C PRO A 22 15.68 -4.60 32.25
N MET A 23 16.03 -4.02 31.09
CA MET A 23 15.52 -4.56 29.83
C MET A 23 16.11 -5.95 29.68
N PRO A 24 15.30 -7.00 29.41
CA PRO A 24 15.84 -8.32 29.13
C PRO A 24 16.66 -8.24 27.84
N ASP A 25 17.97 -8.32 27.98
CA ASP A 25 18.97 -8.08 26.93
C ASP A 25 19.03 -9.18 25.85
N ASN A 26 18.04 -10.09 25.78
CA ASN A 26 18.08 -11.24 24.88
C ASN A 26 16.72 -11.79 24.44
N ALA A 27 15.64 -11.00 24.54
CA ALA A 27 14.44 -11.34 23.77
C ALA A 27 14.77 -11.07 22.28
N ALA A 28 14.92 -12.14 21.48
CA ALA A 28 15.18 -12.05 20.05
C ALA A 28 14.23 -11.02 19.43
N ARG A 29 14.77 -9.86 19.04
CA ARG A 29 13.96 -8.77 18.49
C ARG A 29 13.37 -9.27 17.19
N ARG A 30 12.06 -9.45 17.16
CA ARG A 30 11.32 -9.81 15.95
C ARG A 30 10.99 -8.52 15.22
N ALA A 31 11.45 -8.41 13.98
CA ALA A 31 11.04 -7.34 13.08
C ALA A 31 10.04 -7.91 12.07
N LEU A 32 9.03 -7.12 11.73
CA LEU A 32 8.08 -7.40 10.67
C LEU A 32 8.28 -6.34 9.59
N ILE A 33 8.64 -6.78 8.39
CA ILE A 33 8.71 -5.92 7.20
C ILE A 33 7.46 -6.23 6.41
N LEU A 34 6.63 -5.21 6.20
CA LEU A 34 5.41 -5.30 5.41
C LEU A 34 5.62 -4.50 4.13
N ASP A 35 5.24 -5.10 3.01
CA ASP A 35 5.00 -4.34 1.79
C ASP A 35 3.77 -3.44 1.97
N PHE A 36 3.65 -2.40 1.17
CA PHE A 36 2.54 -1.45 1.27
C PHE A 36 1.39 -1.86 0.36
N ASP A 37 1.66 -2.04 -0.94
CA ASP A 37 0.64 -2.34 -1.94
C ASP A 37 0.23 -3.82 -1.86
N GLY A 38 -1.07 -4.09 -1.88
CA GLY A 38 -1.66 -5.43 -1.75
C GLY A 38 -1.49 -6.09 -0.36
N VAL A 39 -0.71 -5.49 0.56
CA VAL A 39 -0.48 -6.02 1.91
C VAL A 39 -1.08 -5.12 3.00
N LEU A 40 -0.79 -3.81 2.95
CA LEU A 40 -1.36 -2.84 3.91
C LEU A 40 -2.58 -2.14 3.32
N VAL A 41 -2.59 -1.90 2.02
CA VAL A 41 -3.67 -1.22 1.30
C VAL A 41 -3.97 -1.97 0.01
N ASP A 42 -5.26 -2.15 -0.28
CA ASP A 42 -5.72 -2.65 -1.57
C ASP A 42 -5.71 -1.49 -2.59
N THR A 43 -4.58 -1.28 -3.27
CA THR A 43 -4.46 -0.23 -4.30
C THR A 43 -4.54 -0.75 -5.73
N GLU A 44 -4.61 -2.07 -5.92
CA GLU A 44 -4.68 -2.71 -7.22
C GLU A 44 -5.91 -2.26 -8.06
N PRO A 45 -7.13 -2.13 -7.50
CA PRO A 45 -8.28 -1.59 -8.22
C PRO A 45 -8.05 -0.16 -8.73
N VAL A 46 -7.39 0.68 -7.93
CA VAL A 46 -7.09 2.08 -8.28
C VAL A 46 -6.04 2.14 -9.40
N HIS A 47 -5.07 1.23 -9.37
CA HIS A 47 -4.08 1.10 -10.44
C HIS A 47 -4.70 0.68 -11.78
N PHE A 48 -5.75 -0.14 -11.77
CA PHE A 48 -6.48 -0.50 -12.99
C PHE A 48 -7.32 0.66 -13.53
N GLU A 49 -8.07 1.33 -12.66
CA GLU A 49 -8.91 2.47 -13.04
C GLU A 49 -8.10 3.66 -13.55
N SER A 50 -6.94 3.94 -12.95
CA SER A 50 -6.05 5.01 -13.44
C SER A 50 -5.52 4.74 -14.85
N TRP A 51 -5.22 3.49 -15.19
CA TRP A 51 -4.87 3.12 -16.57
C TRP A 51 -6.05 3.29 -17.52
N ASN A 52 -7.25 2.84 -17.13
CA ASN A 52 -8.46 3.03 -17.93
C ASN A 52 -8.73 4.50 -18.19
N ALA A 53 -8.65 5.36 -17.17
CA ALA A 53 -8.84 6.79 -17.32
C ALA A 53 -7.84 7.42 -18.30
N ALA A 54 -6.54 7.07 -18.20
CA ALA A 54 -5.51 7.59 -19.09
C ALA A 54 -5.71 7.16 -20.56
N PHE A 55 -6.06 5.89 -20.80
CA PHE A 55 -6.31 5.38 -22.15
C PHE A 55 -7.65 5.87 -22.74
N GLU A 56 -8.65 6.07 -21.89
CA GLU A 56 -9.94 6.65 -22.28
C GLU A 56 -9.77 8.12 -22.69
N GLU A 57 -8.95 8.88 -21.95
CA GLU A 57 -8.64 10.28 -22.30
C GLU A 57 -7.86 10.40 -23.61
N LEU A 58 -6.85 9.54 -23.84
CA LEU A 58 -6.00 9.64 -25.03
C LEU A 58 -6.65 9.06 -26.30
N HIS A 59 -7.39 7.96 -26.16
CA HIS A 59 -7.86 7.15 -27.30
C HIS A 59 -9.35 6.80 -27.26
N GLY A 60 -10.08 7.19 -26.21
CA GLY A 60 -11.47 6.75 -26.01
C GLY A 60 -11.59 5.25 -25.75
N ILE A 61 -10.51 4.61 -25.30
CA ILE A 61 -10.47 3.17 -25.05
C ILE A 61 -10.60 2.91 -23.56
N ARG A 62 -11.63 2.14 -23.22
CA ARG A 62 -11.82 1.58 -21.90
C ARG A 62 -11.78 0.06 -21.99
N ARG A 63 -11.06 -0.57 -21.08
CA ARG A 63 -10.95 -2.01 -21.00
C ARG A 63 -11.93 -2.56 -19.96
N GLU A 64 -12.70 -3.57 -20.36
CA GLU A 64 -13.51 -4.36 -19.44
C GLU A 64 -12.63 -5.42 -18.73
N GLY A 65 -12.90 -5.65 -17.44
CA GLY A 65 -12.14 -6.57 -16.61
C GLY A 65 -11.87 -6.01 -15.21
N ASP A 66 -10.84 -6.54 -14.56
CA ASP A 66 -10.40 -6.11 -13.25
C ASP A 66 -8.87 -5.97 -13.18
N HIS A 67 -8.40 -5.51 -12.02
CA HIS A 67 -6.98 -5.28 -11.73
C HIS A 67 -6.12 -6.54 -11.79
N THR A 68 -6.70 -7.75 -11.68
CA THR A 68 -5.93 -8.99 -11.74
C THR A 68 -5.23 -9.17 -13.09
N GLN A 69 -5.76 -8.54 -14.14
CA GLN A 69 -5.15 -8.52 -15.47
C GLN A 69 -3.81 -7.77 -15.53
N LEU A 70 -3.53 -6.91 -14.55
CA LEU A 70 -2.29 -6.12 -14.46
C LEU A 70 -1.23 -6.77 -13.57
N VAL A 71 -1.62 -7.75 -12.75
CA VAL A 71 -0.73 -8.34 -11.74
C VAL A 71 0.44 -9.03 -12.43
N GLY A 72 1.66 -8.61 -12.05
CA GLY A 72 2.91 -9.18 -12.57
C GLY A 72 3.28 -8.71 -13.99
N LEU A 73 2.52 -7.81 -14.61
CA LEU A 73 2.86 -7.26 -15.92
C LEU A 73 3.88 -6.12 -15.81
N SER A 74 4.85 -6.12 -16.72
CA SER A 74 5.71 -4.97 -16.96
C SER A 74 4.97 -3.86 -17.70
N LEU A 75 5.48 -2.62 -17.65
CA LEU A 75 4.89 -1.48 -18.37
C LEU A 75 4.72 -1.74 -19.87
N ALA A 76 5.70 -2.39 -20.51
CA ALA A 76 5.62 -2.74 -21.93
C ALA A 76 4.47 -3.72 -22.21
N GLU A 77 4.23 -4.65 -21.29
CA GLU A 77 3.12 -5.60 -21.40
C GLU A 77 1.78 -4.95 -21.15
N ILE A 78 1.69 -3.98 -20.24
CA ILE A 78 0.49 -3.17 -20.03
C ILE A 78 0.15 -2.36 -21.29
N PHE A 79 1.15 -1.68 -21.88
CA PHE A 79 0.94 -0.96 -23.14
C PHE A 79 0.44 -1.89 -24.25
N ARG A 80 1.08 -3.06 -24.40
CA ARG A 80 0.64 -4.08 -25.36
C ARG A 80 -0.77 -4.57 -25.06
N LEU A 81 -1.13 -4.74 -23.79
CA LEU A 81 -2.43 -5.23 -23.37
C LEU A 81 -3.55 -4.30 -23.83
N TRP A 82 -3.38 -2.97 -23.67
CA TRP A 82 -4.35 -1.97 -24.13
C TRP A 82 -4.27 -1.69 -25.63
N SER A 83 -3.08 -1.76 -26.24
CA SER A 83 -2.93 -1.35 -27.64
C SER A 83 -3.28 -2.46 -28.65
N ALA A 84 -3.04 -3.72 -28.31
CA ALA A 84 -3.20 -4.86 -29.23
C ALA A 84 -4.65 -5.08 -29.73
N PRO A 85 -5.70 -4.97 -28.90
CA PRO A 85 -7.08 -5.15 -29.37
C PRO A 85 -7.55 -4.10 -30.39
N HIS A 86 -6.86 -2.96 -30.45
CA HIS A 86 -7.24 -1.79 -31.24
C HIS A 86 -6.24 -1.47 -32.36
N ASP A 87 -5.26 -2.35 -32.59
CA ASP A 87 -4.16 -2.16 -33.54
C ASP A 87 -3.45 -0.81 -33.37
N LEU A 88 -3.34 -0.34 -32.12
CA LEU A 88 -2.74 0.95 -31.80
C LEU A 88 -1.21 0.83 -31.74
N THR A 89 -0.55 1.75 -32.44
CA THR A 89 0.89 1.97 -32.30
C THR A 89 1.12 3.13 -31.33
N LEU A 90 1.56 2.83 -30.12
CA LEU A 90 1.91 3.84 -29.12
C LEU A 90 3.33 4.36 -29.36
N SER A 91 3.45 5.62 -29.76
CA SER A 91 4.76 6.29 -29.83
C SER A 91 5.37 6.46 -28.42
N ALA A 92 6.69 6.66 -28.35
CA ALA A 92 7.36 6.89 -27.06
C ALA A 92 6.80 8.11 -26.31
N ALA A 93 6.42 9.17 -27.03
CA ALA A 93 5.81 10.35 -26.44
C ALA A 93 4.43 10.05 -25.82
N MET A 94 3.64 9.20 -26.47
CA MET A 94 2.32 8.78 -25.95
C MET A 94 2.48 7.89 -24.72
N GLN A 95 3.44 6.98 -24.72
CA GLN A 95 3.75 6.15 -23.55
C GLN A 95 4.19 7.00 -22.35
N GLN A 96 5.03 8.02 -22.57
CA GLN A 96 5.41 8.96 -21.53
C GLN A 96 4.24 9.77 -21.01
N TRP A 97 3.36 10.24 -21.90
CA TRP A 97 2.16 10.97 -21.50
C TRP A 97 1.22 10.10 -20.65
N LEU A 98 0.96 8.86 -21.07
CA LEU A 98 0.12 7.91 -20.33
C LEU A 98 0.68 7.62 -18.93
N LEU A 99 2.01 7.49 -18.80
CA LEU A 99 2.67 7.30 -17.50
C LEU A 99 2.55 8.53 -16.60
N ALA A 100 2.77 9.72 -17.14
CA ALA A 100 2.64 10.96 -16.39
C ALA A 100 1.20 11.11 -15.88
N ARG A 101 0.21 10.90 -16.75
CA ARG A 101 -1.20 11.06 -16.42
C ARG A 101 -1.72 10.06 -15.39
N LYS A 102 -1.24 8.81 -15.44
CA LYS A 102 -1.58 7.79 -14.43
C LYS A 102 -1.12 8.18 -13.02
N THR A 103 -0.04 8.95 -12.91
CA THR A 103 0.65 9.23 -11.65
C THR A 103 0.11 10.48 -10.94
N GLU A 104 -0.83 11.19 -11.56
CA GLU A 104 -1.56 12.34 -11.00
C GLU A 104 -2.81 11.93 -10.20
#